data_AF-A0AAD8MI41-F1
#
_entry.id   AF-A0AAD8MI41-F1
#
_cell.length_a   1.000
_cell.length_b   1.000
_cell.length_c   1.000
_cell.angle_alpha   90.00
_cell.angle_beta   90.00
_cell.angle_gamma   90.00
#
_symmetry.space_group_name_H-M   'P 1'
#
loop_
_entity.id
_entity.type
_entity.pdbx_description
1 polymer ?
#
loop_
_entity_poly.entity_id
_entity_poly.type
_entity_poly.pdbx_seq_one_letter_code
_entity_poly.pdbx_strand_id
1 'polypeptide(L)'
;MLCILYISVILLVVANRLPVSAIRRGEESWSLEISAGGLVSSLLGFKEFEARWIGWAGMNVPDEAGQKALTKALVKKRCIPIFLDEELVHQYYNGYYNNILWSLFHYLGLPQEDRLATTRSFQSQFAAYKKANQMFAAVVNEHYEEGDVVWCHDYHLMTLPSRSELLHAVLAADLVGFVSTFWKHALPPGYILKSQMKALLEEDVEKISKDIENQRAKVITSTPMTPELFLEWKKMEARDVVEMA
;
A
#
# COMPACT_ATOMS: atom_id res chain seq x y z
N MET A 1 11.30 -40.19 -13.88
CA MET A 1 10.72 -39.15 -14.75
C MET A 1 10.02 -38.14 -13.86
N LEU A 2 10.78 -37.23 -13.23
CA LEU A 2 10.18 -36.12 -12.46
C LEU A 2 9.71 -35.09 -13.49
N CYS A 3 8.40 -35.03 -13.69
CA CYS A 3 7.77 -33.94 -14.43
C CYS A 3 7.87 -32.71 -13.53
N ILE A 4 8.95 -31.94 -13.66
CA ILE A 4 9.00 -30.57 -13.14
C ILE A 4 7.97 -29.83 -13.98
N LEU A 5 6.75 -29.72 -13.47
CA LEU A 5 5.79 -28.73 -13.94
C LEU A 5 6.50 -27.39 -13.76
N TYR A 6 6.98 -26.82 -14.86
CA TYR A 6 7.33 -25.41 -14.90
C TYR A 6 6.04 -24.66 -14.58
N ILE A 7 5.84 -24.35 -13.31
CA ILE A 7 4.82 -23.38 -12.91
C ILE A 7 5.33 -22.06 -13.47
N SER A 8 4.78 -21.64 -14.61
CA SER A 8 5.05 -20.33 -15.18
C SER A 8 4.47 -19.30 -14.22
N VAL A 9 5.33 -18.71 -13.40
CA VAL A 9 4.94 -17.65 -12.46
C VAL A 9 4.54 -16.42 -13.26
N ILE A 10 3.31 -15.95 -13.11
CA ILE A 10 2.81 -14.73 -13.73
C ILE A 10 2.87 -13.58 -12.72
N LEU A 11 3.29 -12.41 -13.20
CA LEU A 11 3.22 -11.16 -12.43
C LEU A 11 1.92 -10.42 -12.76
N LEU A 12 1.02 -10.35 -11.80
CA LEU A 12 -0.20 -9.54 -11.87
C LEU A 12 0.10 -8.13 -11.33
N VAL A 13 0.27 -7.18 -12.24
CA VAL A 13 0.46 -5.77 -11.89
C VAL A 13 -0.90 -5.10 -11.75
N VAL A 14 -1.24 -4.68 -10.54
CA VAL A 14 -2.54 -4.08 -10.22
C VAL A 14 -2.32 -2.59 -9.98
N ALA A 15 -2.83 -1.75 -10.87
CA ALA A 15 -2.67 -0.30 -10.78
C ALA A 15 -3.99 0.39 -11.08
N ASN A 16 -4.18 1.62 -10.58
CA ASN A 16 -5.44 2.34 -10.75
C ASN A 16 -5.85 2.47 -12.23
N ARG A 17 -4.91 2.73 -13.15
CA ARG A 17 -5.18 2.81 -14.59
C ARG A 17 -4.40 1.76 -15.36
N LEU A 18 -5.01 1.28 -16.44
CA LEU A 18 -4.30 0.49 -17.45
C LEU A 18 -3.21 1.32 -18.15
N PRO A 19 -2.15 0.67 -18.67
CA PRO A 19 -1.09 1.32 -19.44
C PRO A 19 -1.52 1.68 -20.87
N VAL A 20 -2.82 1.65 -21.15
CA VAL A 20 -3.39 1.93 -22.46
C VAL A 20 -4.60 2.85 -22.34
N SER A 21 -4.68 3.80 -23.26
CA SER A 21 -5.83 4.66 -23.47
C SER A 21 -6.73 4.03 -24.54
N ALA A 22 -7.99 3.79 -24.19
CA ALA A 22 -9.00 3.29 -25.13
C ALA A 22 -9.80 4.45 -25.72
N ILE A 23 -10.02 4.43 -27.02
CA ILE A 23 -10.88 5.39 -27.73
C ILE A 23 -11.94 4.59 -28.50
N ARG A 24 -13.21 4.84 -28.19
CA ARG A 24 -14.34 4.20 -28.86
C ARG A 24 -14.48 4.77 -30.28
N ARG A 25 -14.47 3.91 -31.30
CA ARG A 25 -14.66 4.28 -32.72
C ARG A 25 -16.00 3.84 -33.29
N GLY A 26 -16.71 2.95 -32.61
CA GLY A 26 -18.06 2.48 -32.94
C GLY A 26 -18.64 1.66 -31.79
N GLU A 27 -19.79 1.00 -31.98
CA GLU A 27 -20.42 0.20 -30.93
C GLU A 27 -19.50 -0.91 -30.41
N GLU A 28 -18.84 -1.65 -31.31
CA GLU A 28 -17.95 -2.77 -30.97
C GLU A 28 -16.47 -2.52 -31.36
N SER A 29 -16.13 -1.30 -31.77
CA SER A 29 -14.79 -0.97 -32.29
C SER A 29 -14.03 -0.03 -31.36
N TRP A 30 -12.84 -0.47 -30.96
CA TRP A 30 -11.95 0.24 -30.02
C TRP A 30 -10.55 0.40 -30.61
N SER A 31 -10.02 1.62 -30.56
CA SER A 31 -8.59 1.87 -30.80
C SER A 31 -7.87 2.01 -29.47
N LEU A 32 -6.74 1.29 -29.33
CA LEU A 32 -5.92 1.29 -28.11
C LEU A 32 -4.57 1.93 -28.38
N GLU A 33 -4.21 2.91 -27.57
CA GLU A 33 -2.91 3.59 -27.62
C GLU A 33 -2.17 3.34 -26.30
N ILE A 34 -0.88 3.03 -26.35
CA ILE A 34 -0.09 2.84 -25.13
C ILE A 34 0.12 4.20 -24.46
N SER A 35 -0.26 4.30 -23.20
CA SER A 35 -0.07 5.50 -22.41
C SER A 35 1.40 5.65 -22.03
N ALA A 36 1.94 6.86 -22.15
CA ALA A 36 3.28 7.16 -21.65
C ALA A 36 3.29 7.19 -20.11
N GLY A 37 4.31 6.60 -19.48
CA GLY A 37 4.49 6.64 -18.02
C GLY A 37 5.70 5.85 -17.53
N GLY A 38 6.31 6.25 -16.42
CA GLY A 38 7.54 5.62 -15.90
C GLY A 38 7.37 4.14 -15.54
N LEU A 39 6.24 3.79 -14.91
CA LEU A 39 5.87 2.40 -14.63
C LEU A 39 5.64 1.61 -15.92
N VAL A 40 4.96 2.23 -16.89
CA VAL A 40 4.67 1.61 -18.19
C VAL A 40 5.95 1.27 -18.94
N SER A 41 6.86 2.24 -19.05
CA SER A 41 8.16 2.06 -19.71
C SER A 41 9.03 1.01 -19.02
N SER A 42 9.02 0.98 -17.68
CA SER A 42 9.83 0.04 -16.91
C SER A 42 9.36 -1.40 -17.13
N LEU A 43 8.05 -1.65 -17.00
CA LEU A 43 7.47 -2.99 -17.15
C LEU A 43 7.46 -3.50 -18.59
N LEU A 44 7.35 -2.62 -19.60
CA LEU A 44 7.53 -3.00 -21.01
C LEU A 44 8.98 -3.44 -21.33
N GLY A 45 9.96 -3.01 -20.51
CA GLY A 45 11.37 -3.35 -20.67
C GLY A 45 11.72 -4.76 -20.19
N PHE A 46 10.97 -5.32 -19.24
CA PHE A 46 11.19 -6.67 -18.71
C PHE A 46 10.52 -7.71 -19.60
N LYS A 47 11.35 -8.54 -20.26
CA LYS A 47 10.87 -9.62 -21.14
C LYS A 47 10.97 -10.99 -20.49
N GLU A 48 11.68 -11.12 -19.37
CA GLU A 48 11.91 -12.39 -18.69
C GLU A 48 10.68 -12.92 -17.94
N PHE A 49 9.69 -12.07 -17.63
CA PHE A 49 8.49 -12.46 -16.91
C PHE A 49 7.23 -12.22 -17.74
N GLU A 50 6.25 -13.13 -17.64
CA GLU A 50 4.91 -12.87 -18.15
C GLU A 50 4.19 -11.95 -17.16
N ALA A 51 3.99 -10.68 -17.56
CA ALA A 51 3.23 -9.72 -16.78
C ALA A 51 1.84 -9.48 -17.40
N ARG A 52 0.82 -9.43 -16.55
CA ARG A 52 -0.55 -9.02 -16.90
C ARG A 52 -0.94 -7.81 -16.06
N TRP A 53 -1.57 -6.83 -16.70
CA TRP A 53 -1.99 -5.60 -16.06
C TRP A 53 -3.48 -5.62 -15.73
N ILE A 54 -3.81 -5.31 -14.47
CA ILE A 54 -5.19 -5.18 -14.01
C ILE A 54 -5.40 -3.71 -13.62
N GLY A 55 -6.44 -3.07 -14.14
CA GLY A 55 -6.72 -1.67 -13.84
C GLY A 55 -7.96 -1.09 -14.50
N TRP A 56 -8.33 0.12 -14.11
CA TRP A 56 -9.45 0.83 -14.73
C TRP A 56 -9.09 1.28 -16.15
N ALA A 57 -10.03 1.10 -17.07
CA ALA A 57 -9.88 1.45 -18.49
C ALA A 57 -9.80 2.97 -18.76
N GLY A 58 -9.94 3.81 -17.74
CA GLY A 58 -9.83 5.27 -17.87
C GLY A 58 -11.10 5.95 -18.38
N MET A 59 -12.18 5.20 -18.62
CA MET A 59 -13.47 5.72 -19.07
C MET A 59 -14.63 4.87 -18.58
N ASN A 60 -15.84 5.45 -18.61
CA ASN A 60 -17.08 4.72 -18.37
C ASN A 60 -17.52 4.01 -19.66
N VAL A 61 -17.88 2.73 -19.56
CA VAL A 61 -18.43 1.93 -20.66
C VAL A 61 -19.70 1.26 -20.13
N PRO A 62 -20.87 1.88 -20.29
CA PRO A 62 -22.10 1.43 -19.61
C PRO A 62 -22.71 0.19 -20.27
N ASP A 63 -22.44 -0.06 -21.55
CA ASP A 63 -23.01 -1.17 -22.31
C ASP A 63 -22.14 -2.44 -22.26
N GLU A 64 -22.77 -3.58 -22.01
CA GLU A 64 -22.10 -4.87 -21.88
C GLU A 64 -21.39 -5.30 -23.18
N ALA A 65 -21.97 -4.97 -24.35
CA ALA A 65 -21.37 -5.24 -25.64
C ALA A 65 -20.03 -4.49 -25.81
N GLY A 66 -20.01 -3.19 -25.48
CA GLY A 66 -18.81 -2.38 -25.48
C GLY A 66 -17.75 -2.87 -24.49
N GLN A 67 -18.16 -3.27 -23.27
CA GLN A 67 -17.25 -3.86 -22.29
C GLN A 67 -16.61 -5.15 -22.82
N LYS A 68 -17.39 -6.08 -23.38
CA LYS A 68 -16.88 -7.32 -23.98
C LYS A 68 -15.91 -7.05 -25.14
N ALA A 69 -16.27 -6.13 -26.04
CA ALA A 69 -15.43 -5.75 -27.16
C ALA A 69 -14.09 -5.13 -26.70
N LEU A 70 -14.13 -4.27 -25.70
CA LEU A 70 -12.93 -3.63 -25.13
C LEU A 70 -12.06 -4.66 -24.39
N THR A 71 -12.64 -5.53 -23.57
CA THR A 71 -11.91 -6.62 -22.90
C THR A 71 -11.18 -7.50 -23.92
N LYS A 72 -11.84 -7.88 -25.02
CA LYS A 72 -11.21 -8.67 -26.09
C LYS A 72 -10.02 -7.94 -26.76
N ALA A 73 -10.11 -6.62 -26.92
CA ALA A 73 -9.01 -5.82 -27.46
C ALA A 73 -7.84 -5.71 -26.46
N LEU A 74 -8.14 -5.56 -25.16
CA LEU A 74 -7.17 -5.40 -24.08
C LEU A 74 -6.42 -6.69 -23.74
N VAL A 75 -7.07 -7.85 -23.84
CA VAL A 75 -6.43 -9.16 -23.64
C VAL A 75 -5.24 -9.36 -24.59
N LYS A 76 -5.34 -8.86 -25.83
CA LYS A 76 -4.22 -8.89 -26.80
C LYS A 76 -3.01 -8.07 -26.36
N LYS A 77 -3.20 -7.14 -25.42
CA LYS A 77 -2.18 -6.29 -24.80
C LYS A 77 -1.84 -6.75 -23.37
N ARG A 78 -2.28 -7.96 -22.96
CA ARG A 78 -2.12 -8.50 -21.59
C ARG A 78 -2.72 -7.58 -20.52
N CYS A 79 -3.78 -6.86 -20.89
CA CYS A 79 -4.50 -5.95 -19.99
C CYS A 79 -5.88 -6.52 -19.67
N ILE A 80 -6.26 -6.38 -18.41
CA ILE A 80 -7.50 -6.88 -17.83
C ILE A 80 -8.24 -5.66 -17.26
N PRO A 81 -9.31 -5.21 -17.94
CA PRO A 81 -10.02 -4.01 -17.52
C PRO A 81 -10.88 -4.25 -16.28
N ILE A 82 -10.93 -3.24 -15.43
CA ILE A 82 -11.97 -3.07 -14.43
C ILE A 82 -12.87 -1.93 -14.89
N PHE A 83 -14.17 -2.19 -14.97
CA PHE A 83 -15.17 -1.19 -15.29
C PHE A 83 -15.73 -0.62 -14.00
N LEU A 84 -15.57 0.69 -13.83
CA LEU A 84 -16.09 1.43 -12.69
C LEU A 84 -17.16 2.39 -13.20
N ASP A 85 -18.27 2.47 -12.46
CA ASP A 85 -19.31 3.44 -12.75
C ASP A 85 -18.82 4.88 -12.48
N GLU A 86 -19.42 5.86 -13.16
CA GLU A 86 -18.97 7.25 -13.12
C GLU A 86 -19.10 7.88 -11.73
N GLU A 87 -20.15 7.53 -10.98
CA GLU A 87 -20.38 8.03 -9.63
C GLU A 87 -19.31 7.50 -8.66
N LEU A 88 -18.99 6.21 -8.76
CA LEU A 88 -17.93 5.55 -8.01
C LEU A 88 -16.60 6.19 -8.34
N VAL A 89 -16.25 6.38 -9.62
CA VAL A 89 -15.01 7.08 -10.01
C VAL A 89 -14.97 8.49 -9.41
N HIS A 90 -16.08 9.24 -9.44
CA HIS A 90 -16.11 10.56 -8.84
C HIS A 90 -15.86 10.52 -7.32
N GLN A 91 -16.49 9.62 -6.58
CA GLN A 91 -16.32 9.55 -5.12
C GLN A 91 -14.97 8.93 -4.69
N TYR A 92 -14.52 7.89 -5.39
CA TYR A 92 -13.27 7.17 -5.09
C TYR A 92 -12.04 7.94 -5.61
N TYR A 93 -12.00 8.28 -6.90
CA TYR A 93 -10.83 8.87 -7.53
C TYR A 93 -10.76 10.38 -7.26
N ASN A 94 -11.81 11.12 -7.60
CA ASN A 94 -11.79 12.58 -7.38
C ASN A 94 -11.99 12.95 -5.91
N GLY A 95 -12.86 12.23 -5.20
CA GLY A 95 -13.10 12.44 -3.77
C GLY A 95 -11.97 11.92 -2.90
N TYR A 96 -11.99 10.63 -2.57
CA TYR A 96 -11.08 10.08 -1.57
C TYR A 96 -9.61 10.16 -1.99
N TYR A 97 -9.28 9.73 -3.21
CA TYR A 97 -7.90 9.69 -3.69
C TYR A 97 -7.31 11.10 -3.86
N ASN A 98 -7.86 11.93 -4.74
CA ASN A 98 -7.29 13.24 -5.06
C ASN A 98 -7.45 14.26 -3.92
N ASN A 99 -8.59 14.26 -3.21
CA ASN A 99 -8.81 15.30 -2.20
C ASN A 99 -8.28 14.91 -0.81
N ILE A 100 -8.31 13.62 -0.44
CA ILE A 100 -7.90 13.18 0.90
C ILE A 100 -6.51 12.56 0.88
N LEU A 101 -6.33 11.43 0.19
CA LEU A 101 -5.07 10.68 0.25
C LEU A 101 -3.91 11.46 -0.35
N TRP A 102 -4.09 12.08 -1.52
CA TRP A 102 -3.06 12.89 -2.13
C TRP A 102 -2.67 14.06 -1.22
N SER A 103 -3.65 14.82 -0.69
CA SER A 103 -3.38 15.92 0.25
C SER A 103 -2.61 15.44 1.50
N LEU A 104 -3.07 14.34 2.11
CA LEU A 104 -2.45 13.75 3.29
C LEU A 104 -1.01 13.30 3.01
N PHE A 105 -0.80 12.57 1.91
CA PHE A 105 0.52 12.13 1.44
C PHE A 105 1.32 13.23 0.75
N HIS A 106 0.94 14.49 0.88
CA HIS A 106 1.77 15.64 0.48
C HIS A 106 1.83 16.69 1.60
N TYR A 107 1.45 16.32 2.83
CA TYR A 107 1.42 17.20 4.00
C TYR A 107 0.59 18.48 3.79
N LEU A 108 -0.43 18.40 2.94
CA LEU A 108 -1.39 19.47 2.73
C LEU A 108 -2.55 19.31 3.72
N GLY A 109 -3.12 20.45 4.12
CA GLY A 109 -4.34 20.44 4.94
C GLY A 109 -5.48 19.73 4.22
N LEU A 110 -6.28 18.97 4.98
CA LEU A 110 -7.46 18.33 4.41
C LEU A 110 -8.47 19.41 3.98
N PRO A 111 -9.17 19.21 2.85
CA PRO A 111 -10.23 20.11 2.43
C PRO A 111 -11.32 20.17 3.52
N GLN A 112 -12.00 21.31 3.63
CA GLN A 112 -13.13 21.40 4.55
C GLN A 112 -14.26 20.49 4.07
N GLU A 113 -14.79 19.68 4.96
CA GLU A 113 -15.95 18.84 4.67
C GLU A 113 -17.19 19.73 4.54
N ASP A 114 -17.83 19.67 3.37
CA ASP A 114 -19.09 20.37 3.15
C ASP A 114 -20.20 19.62 3.89
N ARG A 115 -20.47 20.03 5.13
CA ARG A 115 -21.46 19.39 6.03
C ARG A 115 -22.87 19.39 5.47
N LEU A 116 -23.17 20.18 4.44
CA LEU A 116 -24.47 20.23 3.78
C LEU A 116 -24.61 19.22 2.64
N ALA A 117 -23.51 18.63 2.15
CA ALA A 117 -23.52 17.65 1.07
C ALA A 117 -23.70 16.22 1.61
N THR A 118 -24.94 15.73 1.63
CA THR A 118 -25.28 14.38 2.12
C THR A 118 -24.64 13.23 1.35
N THR A 119 -24.18 13.46 0.12
CA THR A 119 -23.60 12.43 -0.76
C THR A 119 -22.07 12.51 -0.88
N ARG A 120 -21.43 13.54 -0.31
CA ARG A 120 -19.99 13.83 -0.51
C ARG A 120 -19.23 14.03 0.80
N SER A 121 -19.57 13.25 1.82
CA SER A 121 -18.82 13.23 3.07
C SER A 121 -17.54 12.39 2.96
N PHE A 122 -16.62 12.56 3.91
CA PHE A 122 -15.44 11.70 3.99
C PHE A 122 -15.80 10.23 4.19
N GLN A 123 -16.90 9.93 4.90
CA GLN A 123 -17.35 8.55 5.07
C GLN A 123 -17.88 7.95 3.76
N SER A 124 -18.66 8.70 2.96
CA SER A 124 -19.15 8.20 1.67
C SER A 124 -18.01 8.00 0.68
N GLN A 125 -17.06 8.94 0.62
CA GLN A 125 -15.85 8.83 -0.20
C GLN A 125 -14.97 7.64 0.24
N PHE A 126 -14.80 7.40 1.54
CA PHE A 126 -14.09 6.22 2.02
C PHE A 126 -14.84 4.92 1.68
N ALA A 127 -16.17 4.90 1.79
CA ALA A 127 -16.97 3.75 1.39
C ALA A 127 -16.81 3.44 -0.11
N ALA A 128 -16.85 4.48 -0.96
CA ALA A 128 -16.56 4.37 -2.39
C ALA A 128 -15.14 3.84 -2.65
N TYR A 129 -14.14 4.33 -1.93
CA TYR A 129 -12.77 3.83 -2.01
C TYR A 129 -12.66 2.34 -1.67
N LYS A 130 -13.31 1.92 -0.58
CA LYS A 130 -13.37 0.50 -0.21
C LYS A 130 -14.08 -0.35 -1.28
N LYS A 131 -15.21 0.14 -1.80
CA LYS A 131 -15.98 -0.53 -2.86
C LYS A 131 -15.15 -0.70 -4.13
N ALA A 132 -14.45 0.34 -4.58
CA ALA A 132 -13.54 0.26 -5.71
C ALA A 132 -12.46 -0.81 -5.46
N ASN A 133 -11.77 -0.75 -4.30
CA ASN A 133 -10.74 -1.74 -3.95
C ASN A 133 -11.30 -3.18 -3.90
N GLN A 134 -12.55 -3.38 -3.50
CA GLN A 134 -13.22 -4.69 -3.54
C GLN A 134 -13.44 -5.17 -4.99
N MET A 135 -13.83 -4.29 -5.91
CA MET A 135 -13.96 -4.63 -7.32
C MET A 135 -12.62 -5.01 -7.94
N PHE A 136 -11.55 -4.30 -7.57
CA PHE A 136 -10.19 -4.69 -7.96
C PHE A 136 -9.83 -6.07 -7.40
N ALA A 137 -10.05 -6.31 -6.11
CA ALA A 137 -9.76 -7.60 -5.49
C ALA A 137 -10.52 -8.76 -6.15
N ALA A 138 -11.78 -8.55 -6.52
CA ALA A 138 -12.58 -9.56 -7.21
C ALA A 138 -11.96 -9.97 -8.54
N VAL A 139 -11.54 -9.00 -9.36
CA VAL A 139 -10.89 -9.28 -10.66
C VAL A 139 -9.52 -9.90 -10.48
N VAL A 140 -8.74 -9.47 -9.48
CA VAL A 140 -7.46 -10.11 -9.16
C VAL A 140 -7.67 -11.58 -8.79
N ASN A 141 -8.64 -11.89 -7.93
CA ASN A 141 -8.95 -13.26 -7.52
C ASN A 141 -9.44 -14.14 -8.68
N GLU A 142 -10.14 -13.57 -9.67
CA GLU A 142 -10.58 -14.30 -10.87
C GLU A 142 -9.41 -14.74 -11.76
N HIS A 143 -8.31 -13.98 -11.75
CA HIS A 143 -7.16 -14.20 -12.63
C HIS A 143 -5.92 -14.75 -11.94
N TYR A 144 -5.96 -14.87 -10.62
CA TYR A 144 -4.87 -15.39 -9.82
C TYR A 144 -4.82 -16.92 -9.87
N GLU A 145 -3.63 -17.47 -10.11
CA GLU A 145 -3.34 -18.90 -9.92
C GLU A 145 -2.30 -19.11 -8.81
N GLU A 146 -2.31 -20.29 -8.18
CA GLU A 146 -1.36 -20.60 -7.11
C GLU A 146 0.09 -20.52 -7.63
N GLY A 147 0.90 -19.69 -6.96
CA GLY A 147 2.28 -19.41 -7.36
C GLY A 147 2.47 -18.08 -8.11
N ASP A 148 1.38 -17.42 -8.53
CA ASP A 148 1.46 -16.09 -9.12
C ASP A 148 1.86 -15.02 -8.09
N VAL A 149 2.40 -13.92 -8.62
CA VAL A 149 2.79 -12.75 -7.83
C VAL A 149 1.82 -11.62 -8.10
N VAL A 150 1.24 -11.06 -7.05
CA VAL A 150 0.42 -9.84 -7.15
C VAL A 150 1.23 -8.64 -6.68
N TRP A 151 1.41 -7.67 -7.56
CA TRP A 151 2.07 -6.40 -7.25
C TRP A 151 1.07 -5.25 -7.35
N CYS A 152 0.64 -4.73 -6.20
CA CYS A 152 -0.29 -3.61 -6.13
C CYS A 152 0.47 -2.29 -6.14
N HIS A 153 0.08 -1.39 -7.02
CA HIS A 153 0.78 -0.15 -7.25
C HIS A 153 -0.02 1.04 -6.73
N ASP A 154 0.68 1.89 -5.96
CA ASP A 154 0.23 3.21 -5.52
C ASP A 154 -0.89 3.18 -4.46
N TYR A 155 -1.14 4.34 -3.84
CA TYR A 155 -2.04 4.45 -2.69
C TYR A 155 -3.54 4.36 -3.04
N HIS A 156 -3.87 4.25 -4.33
CA HIS A 156 -5.23 3.97 -4.79
C HIS A 156 -5.78 2.63 -4.26
N LEU A 157 -4.90 1.67 -3.98
CA LEU A 157 -5.25 0.27 -3.73
C LEU A 157 -4.80 -0.23 -2.34
N MET A 158 -4.57 0.66 -1.38
CA MET A 158 -4.03 0.30 -0.05
C MET A 158 -4.93 -0.65 0.73
N THR A 159 -6.23 -0.71 0.40
CA THR A 159 -7.17 -1.59 1.10
C THR A 159 -7.47 -2.88 0.35
N LEU A 160 -6.80 -3.11 -0.78
CA LEU A 160 -6.89 -4.36 -1.54
C LEU A 160 -6.16 -5.51 -0.82
N PRO A 161 -4.90 -5.37 -0.33
CA PRO A 161 -4.19 -6.47 0.31
C PRO A 161 -4.89 -7.01 1.56
N SER A 162 -5.54 -6.14 2.34
CA SER A 162 -6.26 -6.56 3.56
C SER A 162 -7.59 -7.27 3.29
N ARG A 163 -7.97 -7.42 2.02
CA ARG A 163 -9.27 -7.97 1.59
C ARG A 163 -9.15 -9.16 0.66
N SER A 164 -7.98 -9.44 0.11
CA SER A 164 -7.77 -10.64 -0.67
C SER A 164 -7.39 -11.79 0.25
N GLU A 165 -7.90 -12.99 -0.04
CA GLU A 165 -7.37 -14.24 0.54
C GLU A 165 -5.91 -14.48 0.09
N LEU A 166 -5.44 -13.66 -0.86
CA LEU A 166 -4.11 -13.62 -1.48
C LEU A 166 -3.04 -12.91 -0.65
N LEU A 167 -3.23 -12.73 0.66
CA LEU A 167 -2.24 -12.10 1.55
C LEU A 167 -0.84 -12.72 1.41
N HIS A 168 -0.75 -14.00 1.04
CA HIS A 168 0.51 -14.71 0.82
C HIS A 168 1.18 -14.40 -0.54
N ALA A 169 0.43 -13.91 -1.53
CA ALA A 169 0.89 -13.63 -2.89
C ALA A 169 1.12 -12.15 -3.18
N VAL A 170 0.61 -11.25 -2.33
CA VAL A 170 0.86 -9.81 -2.44
C VAL A 170 2.28 -9.52 -1.98
N LEU A 171 3.20 -9.36 -2.94
CA LEU A 171 4.63 -9.15 -2.66
C LEU A 171 4.91 -7.72 -2.18
N ALA A 172 4.11 -6.75 -2.60
CA ALA A 172 4.16 -5.37 -2.13
C ALA A 172 2.89 -4.61 -2.52
N ALA A 173 2.34 -3.83 -1.58
CA ALA A 173 1.67 -2.59 -1.95
C ALA A 173 2.77 -1.54 -2.03
N ASP A 174 3.33 -1.36 -3.22
CA ASP A 174 4.36 -0.36 -3.39
C ASP A 174 3.69 1.01 -3.35
N LEU A 175 3.96 1.74 -2.27
CA LEU A 175 3.90 3.20 -2.25
C LEU A 175 5.04 3.80 -3.11
N VAL A 176 5.73 2.98 -3.91
CA VAL A 176 6.80 3.35 -4.84
C VAL A 176 6.20 4.08 -6.03
N GLY A 177 5.69 5.26 -5.72
CA GLY A 177 5.33 6.31 -6.64
C GLY A 177 6.01 7.63 -6.28
N PHE A 178 7.00 7.67 -5.37
CA PHE A 178 7.82 8.86 -5.11
C PHE A 178 9.26 8.51 -4.69
N VAL A 179 9.98 7.79 -5.56
CA VAL A 179 11.45 7.73 -5.51
C VAL A 179 12.02 8.89 -6.34
N SER A 180 11.76 10.10 -5.86
CA SER A 180 12.71 11.19 -5.96
C SER A 180 12.38 12.12 -4.80
N THR A 181 13.16 11.97 -3.72
CA THR A 181 13.24 12.91 -2.58
C THR A 181 11.91 13.22 -1.90
N PHE A 182 11.58 12.58 -0.76
CA PHE A 182 11.02 13.25 0.44
C PHE A 182 10.50 12.27 1.53
N TRP A 183 10.26 11.00 1.22
CA TRP A 183 9.55 10.10 2.14
C TRP A 183 10.43 9.17 2.99
N LYS A 184 11.42 9.73 3.70
CA LYS A 184 11.94 9.09 4.94
C LYS A 184 10.94 9.18 6.12
N HIS A 185 9.81 9.86 5.94
CA HIS A 185 8.89 10.24 7.04
C HIS A 185 7.42 9.85 6.78
N ALA A 186 7.13 8.80 5.99
CA ALA A 186 5.78 8.39 5.57
C ALA A 186 4.94 7.66 6.61
N LEU A 187 5.28 7.83 7.87
CA LEU A 187 4.69 7.11 8.97
C LEU A 187 4.14 8.14 9.96
N PRO A 188 2.94 7.92 10.54
CA PRO A 188 2.38 8.84 11.52
C PRO A 188 3.42 9.13 12.61
N PRO A 189 3.46 10.34 13.19
CA PRO A 189 4.40 10.66 14.25
C PRO A 189 4.38 9.58 15.34
N GLY A 190 5.49 8.84 15.50
CA GLY A 190 5.64 7.75 16.46
C GLY A 190 5.53 6.32 15.90
N TYR A 191 5.26 6.13 14.61
CA TYR A 191 5.27 4.78 14.02
C TYR A 191 6.71 4.36 13.68
N ILE A 192 7.17 3.30 14.33
CA ILE A 192 8.51 2.73 14.22
C ILE A 192 8.43 1.43 13.41
N LEU A 193 9.20 1.34 12.33
CA LEU A 193 9.29 0.11 11.55
C LEU A 193 9.83 -1.04 12.41
N LYS A 194 9.35 -2.27 12.22
CA LYS A 194 9.84 -3.45 12.96
C LYS A 194 11.36 -3.60 12.90
N SER A 195 11.98 -3.26 11.77
CA SER A 195 13.44 -3.24 11.59
C SER A 195 14.14 -2.18 12.44
N GLN A 196 13.52 -1.01 12.60
CA GLN A 196 14.03 0.08 13.44
C GLN A 196 13.79 -0.18 14.94
N MET A 197 12.71 -0.89 15.28
CA MET A 197 12.39 -1.25 16.66
C MET A 197 13.44 -2.19 17.25
N LYS A 198 13.99 -3.11 16.45
CA LYS A 198 15.09 -3.97 16.89
C LYS A 198 16.35 -3.15 17.21
N ALA A 199 16.71 -2.20 16.34
CA ALA A 199 17.88 -1.34 16.55
C ALA A 199 17.73 -0.44 17.78
N LEU A 200 16.54 0.13 18.01
CA LEU A 200 16.25 0.94 19.19
C LEU A 200 16.31 0.10 20.48
N LEU A 201 15.80 -1.12 20.46
CA LEU A 201 15.89 -2.04 21.60
C LEU A 201 17.34 -2.43 21.90
N GLU A 202 18.17 -2.64 20.87
CA GLU A 202 19.60 -2.94 21.03
C GLU A 202 20.36 -1.73 21.61
N GLU A 203 20.07 -0.52 21.16
CA GLU A 203 20.66 0.73 21.69
C GLU A 203 20.25 0.98 23.16
N ASP A 204 18.99 0.74 23.51
CA ASP A 204 18.51 0.85 24.89
C ASP A 204 19.17 -0.19 25.82
N VAL A 205 19.35 -1.43 25.35
CA VAL A 205 20.05 -2.48 26.11
C VAL A 205 21.52 -2.09 26.34
N GLU A 206 22.19 -1.55 25.33
CA GLU A 206 23.60 -1.15 25.43
C GLU A 206 23.76 0.05 26.38
N LYS A 207 22.83 1.00 26.34
CA LYS A 207 22.78 2.14 27.28
C LYS A 207 22.55 1.69 28.72
N ILE A 208 21.61 0.78 28.94
CA ILE A 208 21.36 0.18 30.27
C ILE A 208 22.61 -0.56 30.77
N SER A 209 23.27 -1.33 29.92
CA SER A 209 24.50 -2.04 30.28
C SER A 209 25.60 -1.07 30.71
N LYS A 210 25.78 0.02 29.96
CA LYS A 210 26.78 1.05 30.25
C LYS A 210 26.47 1.83 31.53
N ASP A 211 25.20 2.11 31.79
CA ASP A 211 24.77 2.74 33.05
C ASP A 211 25.00 1.80 34.24
N ILE A 212 24.74 0.50 34.10
CA ILE A 212 25.04 -0.51 35.13
C ILE A 212 26.55 -0.55 35.42
N GLU A 213 27.40 -0.56 34.39
CA GLU A 213 28.86 -0.55 34.56
C GLU A 213 29.38 0.73 35.20
N ASN A 214 28.85 1.89 34.79
CA ASN A 214 29.17 3.18 35.39
C ASN A 214 28.77 3.25 36.87
N GLN A 215 27.63 2.66 37.26
CA GLN A 215 27.22 2.59 38.65
C GLN A 215 28.06 1.58 39.43
N ARG A 216 28.39 0.41 38.85
CA ARG A 216 29.32 -0.56 39.46
C ARG A 216 30.68 0.06 39.76
N ALA A 217 31.20 0.92 38.88
CA ALA A 217 32.47 1.61 39.08
C ALA A 217 32.44 2.63 40.24
N LYS A 218 31.26 3.12 40.64
CA LYS A 218 31.09 4.08 41.75
C LYS A 218 30.91 3.43 43.11
N VAL A 219 30.65 2.12 43.16
CA VAL A 219 30.39 1.40 44.41
C VAL A 219 31.65 0.71 44.90
N ILE A 220 32.11 1.07 46.10
CA ILE A 220 33.36 0.55 46.72
C ILE A 220 33.12 -0.80 47.43
N THR A 221 31.86 -1.16 47.69
CA THR A 221 31.47 -2.40 48.40
C THR A 221 30.75 -3.38 47.48
N SER A 222 31.25 -4.61 47.38
CA SER A 222 30.78 -5.63 46.44
C SER A 222 29.53 -6.39 46.92
N THR A 223 28.40 -5.71 47.13
CA THR A 223 27.13 -6.43 47.28
C THR A 223 26.64 -6.83 45.88
N PRO A 224 26.43 -8.12 45.58
CA PRO A 224 25.96 -8.54 44.26
C PRO A 224 24.57 -7.98 43.99
N MET A 225 24.44 -7.24 42.89
CA MET A 225 23.20 -6.58 42.51
C MET A 225 22.36 -7.53 41.65
N THR A 226 21.26 -8.05 42.18
CA THR A 226 20.31 -8.91 41.46
C THR A 226 19.22 -8.08 40.74
N PRO A 227 18.54 -8.63 39.72
CA PRO A 227 17.47 -7.92 39.02
C PRO A 227 16.34 -7.44 39.95
N GLU A 228 16.00 -8.20 41.01
CA GLU A 228 14.99 -7.77 41.98
C GLU A 228 15.45 -6.56 42.80
N LEU A 229 16.70 -6.56 43.27
CA LEU A 229 17.33 -5.45 44.01
C LEU A 229 17.41 -4.17 43.16
N PHE A 230 17.68 -4.31 41.86
CA PHE A 230 17.67 -3.18 40.93
C PHE A 230 16.30 -2.53 40.79
N LEU A 231 15.25 -3.36 40.68
CA LEU A 231 13.87 -2.89 40.56
C LEU A 231 13.39 -2.20 41.84
N GLU A 232 13.83 -2.65 43.02
CA GLU A 232 13.55 -1.95 44.29
C GLU A 232 14.26 -0.60 44.37
N TRP A 233 15.56 -0.54 44.06
CA TRP A 233 16.31 0.71 44.05
C TRP A 233 15.70 1.74 43.09
N LYS A 234 15.34 1.32 41.87
CA LYS A 234 14.71 2.21 40.87
C LYS A 234 13.36 2.77 41.35
N LYS A 235 12.60 1.99 42.14
CA LYS A 235 11.35 2.46 42.76
C LYS A 235 11.61 3.47 43.90
N MET A 236 12.74 3.38 44.59
CA MET A 236 13.14 4.32 45.64
C MET A 236 13.63 5.64 45.05
N GLU A 237 14.49 5.60 44.04
CA GLU A 237 14.99 6.81 43.37
C GLU A 237 13.87 7.61 42.69
N ALA A 238 12.85 6.93 42.15
CA ALA A 238 11.66 7.58 41.61
C ALA A 238 10.79 8.28 42.68
N ARG A 239 10.91 7.93 43.97
CA ARG A 239 10.23 8.63 45.07
C ARG A 239 11.01 9.87 45.52
N ASP A 240 12.33 9.79 45.58
CA ASP A 240 13.18 10.91 46.00
C ASP A 240 13.10 12.10 45.02
N VAL A 241 12.84 11.84 43.74
CA VAL A 241 12.60 12.89 42.72
C VAL A 241 11.24 13.59 42.92
N VAL A 242 10.27 12.95 43.58
CA VAL A 242 8.93 13.51 43.83
C VAL A 242 8.88 14.34 45.12
N GLU A 243 9.74 14.05 46.11
CA GLU A 243 9.84 14.87 47.34
C GLU A 243 10.71 16.14 47.19
N MET A 244 11.46 16.27 46.09
CA MET A 244 12.26 17.46 45.76
C MET A 244 11.59 18.46 44.80
N ALA A 245 10.33 18.21 44.41
CA ALA A 245 9.52 19.08 43.53
C ALA A 245 8.36 19.72 44.30
#